data_AF-A0A2M8EKV7-F1
#
_entry.id   AF-A0A2M8EKV7-F1
#
_cell.length_a   1.000
_cell.length_b   1.000
_cell.length_c   1.000
_cell.angle_alpha   90.00
_cell.angle_beta   90.00
_cell.angle_gamma   90.00
#
_symmetry.space_group_name_H-M   'P 1'
#
loop_
_entity.id
_entity.type
_entity.pdbx_description
1 polymer ?
#
loop_
_entity_poly.entity_id
_entity_poly.type
_entity_poly.pdbx_seq_one_letter_code
_entity_poly.pdbx_strand_id
1 'polypeptide(L)'
;MQSFDINIHKTHLTNILLDIYKDNNLSKSLGFKGGTAAMFFYSLPRFSVDLDFDLTNKFGADSKETEIIIKRITSLLQNKYIIKDQSTKFNTLFWAVSYAEGTRQIKVEISTRDQPFNDYDMEPFYGVTIKLSQIRDIIAHKMTAISDRKSLANRDLFDTHFFLSSKYATDINYEIIKQKTGKTPDIFYMDLLNFLKNIDNKNLLDGLGELIDEKQKYWVKNSLLKELTGLIERQIDLKTWS
;
A
#
# COMPACT_ATOMS: atom_id res chain seq x y z
N MET A 1 22.32 -13.00 -12.67
CA MET A 1 21.23 -12.47 -11.82
C MET A 1 20.12 -13.50 -11.86
N GLN A 2 19.73 -14.10 -10.73
CA GLN A 2 18.55 -14.99 -10.72
C GLN A 2 17.34 -14.21 -11.21
N SER A 3 16.57 -14.76 -12.15
CA SER A 3 15.31 -14.18 -12.59
C SER A 3 14.36 -14.04 -11.40
N PHE A 4 13.71 -12.89 -11.27
CA PHE A 4 12.73 -12.65 -10.21
C PHE A 4 11.55 -13.64 -10.31
N ASP A 5 11.49 -14.58 -9.38
CA ASP A 5 10.38 -15.53 -9.28
C ASP A 5 9.31 -14.99 -8.33
N ILE A 6 8.16 -14.64 -8.92
CA ILE A 6 7.00 -14.08 -8.22
C ILE A 6 6.46 -15.06 -7.16
N ASN A 7 6.46 -16.37 -7.42
CA ASN A 7 5.92 -17.36 -6.50
C ASN A 7 6.82 -17.53 -5.27
N ILE A 8 8.13 -17.56 -5.48
CA ILE A 8 9.10 -17.58 -4.37
C ILE A 8 8.96 -16.31 -3.54
N HIS A 9 8.92 -15.14 -4.17
CA HIS A 9 8.80 -13.87 -3.47
C HIS A 9 7.47 -13.77 -2.69
N LYS A 10 6.35 -14.16 -3.30
CA LYS A 10 5.02 -14.21 -2.65
C LYS A 10 4.99 -15.15 -1.45
N THR A 11 5.70 -16.28 -1.54
CA THR A 11 5.84 -17.22 -0.42
C THR A 11 6.55 -16.57 0.76
N HIS A 12 7.63 -15.84 0.53
CA HIS A 12 8.34 -15.13 1.59
C HIS A 12 7.53 -13.96 2.18
N LEU A 13 6.82 -13.19 1.36
CA LEU A 13 5.87 -12.17 1.84
C LEU A 13 4.81 -12.79 2.78
N THR A 14 4.23 -13.91 2.36
CA THR A 14 3.22 -14.63 3.15
C THR A 14 3.83 -15.15 4.45
N ASN A 15 5.03 -15.75 4.41
CA ASN A 15 5.70 -16.26 5.61
C ASN A 15 5.98 -15.15 6.64
N ILE A 16 6.50 -13.99 6.20
CA ILE A 16 6.74 -12.86 7.10
C ILE A 16 5.41 -12.36 7.71
N LEU A 17 4.37 -12.19 6.87
CA LEU A 17 3.07 -11.75 7.35
C LEU A 17 2.48 -12.72 8.39
N LEU A 18 2.54 -14.02 8.13
CA LEU A 18 2.06 -15.05 9.06
C LEU A 18 2.85 -15.07 10.36
N ASP A 19 4.18 -14.96 10.30
CA ASP A 19 5.02 -14.93 11.50
C ASP A 19 4.69 -13.68 12.35
N ILE A 20 4.47 -12.52 11.72
CA ILE A 20 4.10 -11.28 12.42
C ILE A 20 2.77 -11.46 13.16
N TYR A 21 1.77 -12.04 12.51
CA TYR A 21 0.44 -12.22 13.12
C TYR A 21 0.32 -13.43 14.05
N LYS A 22 1.31 -14.33 14.07
CA LYS A 22 1.45 -15.35 15.14
C LYS A 22 2.01 -14.78 16.44
N ASP A 23 2.69 -13.64 16.38
CA ASP A 23 3.16 -12.94 17.57
C ASP A 23 2.02 -12.13 18.22
N ASN A 24 1.69 -12.46 19.46
CA ASN A 24 0.58 -11.85 20.20
C ASN A 24 0.75 -10.34 20.47
N ASN A 25 1.98 -9.81 20.48
CA ASN A 25 2.22 -8.37 20.68
C ASN A 25 2.15 -7.63 19.34
N LEU A 26 2.75 -8.20 18.29
CA LEU A 26 2.76 -7.60 16.96
C LEU A 26 1.36 -7.60 16.34
N SER A 27 0.64 -8.72 16.36
CA SER A 27 -0.73 -8.84 15.83
C SER A 27 -1.71 -7.81 16.41
N LYS A 28 -1.55 -7.46 17.69
CA LYS A 28 -2.39 -6.45 18.36
C LYS A 28 -1.99 -5.01 18.01
N SER A 29 -0.74 -4.79 17.63
CA SER A 29 -0.18 -3.45 17.45
C SER A 29 -0.02 -3.03 15.99
N LEU A 30 -0.13 -3.96 15.04
CA LEU A 30 0.11 -3.72 13.62
C LEU A 30 -1.15 -3.92 12.78
N GLY A 31 -1.47 -2.91 11.98
CA GLY A 31 -2.52 -2.95 10.97
C GLY A 31 -1.91 -3.10 9.58
N PHE A 32 -2.20 -4.21 8.90
CA PHE A 32 -1.68 -4.51 7.58
C PHE A 32 -2.38 -3.68 6.50
N LYS A 33 -1.59 -3.08 5.60
CA LYS A 33 -2.10 -2.15 4.59
C LYS A 33 -1.30 -2.19 3.29
N GLY A 34 -1.55 -1.21 2.42
CA GLY A 34 -0.74 -0.94 1.24
C GLY A 34 -1.04 -1.87 0.07
N GLY A 35 -0.08 -1.96 -0.87
CA GLY A 35 -0.27 -2.69 -2.13
C GLY A 35 -0.40 -4.20 -1.94
N THR A 36 0.28 -4.76 -0.93
CA THR A 36 0.27 -6.21 -0.68
C THR A 36 -1.01 -6.64 0.01
N ALA A 37 -1.58 -5.81 0.90
CA ALA A 37 -2.93 -5.99 1.42
C ALA A 37 -3.97 -6.00 0.28
N ALA A 38 -3.88 -5.03 -0.63
CA ALA A 38 -4.71 -4.96 -1.84
C ALA A 38 -4.59 -6.21 -2.71
N MET A 39 -3.37 -6.71 -2.93
CA MET A 39 -3.12 -7.91 -3.72
C MET A 39 -3.67 -9.18 -3.05
N PHE A 40 -3.51 -9.34 -1.73
CA PHE A 40 -3.92 -10.56 -1.03
C PHE A 40 -5.43 -10.64 -0.74
N PHE A 41 -6.07 -9.52 -0.39
CA PHE A 41 -7.44 -9.52 0.13
C PHE A 41 -8.46 -8.88 -0.82
N TYR A 42 -7.99 -8.05 -1.76
CA TYR A 42 -8.88 -7.26 -2.63
C TYR A 42 -8.63 -7.50 -4.13
N SER A 43 -7.90 -8.56 -4.47
CA SER A 43 -7.66 -9.01 -5.86
C SER A 43 -7.02 -7.96 -6.78
N LEU A 44 -6.22 -7.05 -6.24
CA LEU A 44 -5.47 -6.07 -7.05
C LEU A 44 -4.61 -6.82 -8.08
N PRO A 45 -4.79 -6.61 -9.40
CA PRO A 45 -4.22 -7.47 -10.43
C PRO A 45 -2.80 -7.04 -10.81
N ARG A 46 -1.99 -6.63 -9.84
CA ARG A 46 -0.55 -6.43 -10.05
C ARG A 46 0.21 -7.00 -8.87
N PHE A 47 1.45 -7.40 -9.10
CA PHE A 47 2.29 -7.87 -8.03
C PHE A 47 2.68 -6.72 -7.08
N SER A 48 2.88 -7.05 -5.81
CA SER A 48 3.38 -6.14 -4.78
C SER A 48 4.47 -6.86 -3.99
N VAL A 49 5.54 -6.13 -3.67
CA VAL A 49 6.85 -6.71 -3.29
C VAL A 49 7.27 -6.38 -1.85
N ASP A 50 6.54 -5.49 -1.18
CA ASP A 50 6.86 -4.96 0.15
C ASP A 50 5.70 -5.23 1.12
N LEU A 51 5.94 -5.18 2.42
CA LEU A 51 4.91 -5.29 3.46
C LEU A 51 4.80 -3.96 4.21
N ASP A 52 3.62 -3.36 4.16
CA ASP A 52 3.33 -2.08 4.81
C ASP A 52 2.38 -2.28 5.98
N PHE A 53 2.69 -1.64 7.12
CA PHE A 53 1.87 -1.66 8.31
C PHE A 53 1.68 -0.24 8.88
N ASP A 54 0.60 -0.06 9.62
CA ASP A 54 0.45 1.02 10.59
C ASP A 54 0.69 0.48 12.00
N LEU A 55 1.37 1.28 12.82
CA LEU A 55 1.35 1.09 14.27
C LEU A 55 -0.01 1.59 14.80
N THR A 56 -0.90 0.68 15.17
CA THR A 56 -2.28 1.01 15.56
C THR A 56 -2.43 1.53 16.98
N ASN A 57 -1.40 1.35 17.79
CA ASN A 57 -1.40 1.80 19.18
C ASN A 57 -0.65 3.12 19.26
N LYS A 58 -1.20 4.08 20.01
CA LYS A 58 -0.64 5.44 20.16
C LYS A 58 0.58 5.45 21.07
N PHE A 59 1.68 4.89 20.57
CA PHE A 59 2.98 4.97 21.23
C PHE A 59 3.85 6.01 20.53
N GLY A 60 4.66 6.75 21.29
CA GLY A 60 5.70 7.60 20.70
C GLY A 60 6.73 6.75 19.96
N ALA A 61 7.36 7.30 18.92
CA ALA A 61 8.43 6.60 18.18
C ALA A 61 9.59 6.15 19.09
N ASP A 62 9.87 6.91 20.16
CA ASP A 62 10.93 6.64 21.14
C ASP A 62 10.41 5.94 22.42
N SER A 63 9.20 5.38 22.37
CA SER A 63 8.63 4.67 23.52
C SER A 63 9.24 3.28 23.71
N LYS A 64 9.14 2.76 24.94
CA LYS A 64 9.58 1.39 25.27
C LYS A 64 8.77 0.35 24.48
N GLU A 65 7.50 0.63 24.21
CA GLU A 65 6.60 -0.21 23.43
C GLU A 65 7.07 -0.31 21.98
N THR A 66 7.45 0.82 21.37
CA THR A 66 8.05 0.84 20.03
C THR A 66 9.38 0.07 20.01
N GLU A 67 10.23 0.21 21.03
CA GLU A 67 11.49 -0.55 21.14
C GLU A 67 11.23 -2.07 21.21
N ILE A 68 10.21 -2.50 21.95
CA ILE A 68 9.79 -3.91 22.03
C ILE A 68 9.34 -4.41 20.66
N ILE A 69 8.55 -3.62 19.92
CA ILE A 69 8.11 -3.96 18.55
C ILE A 69 9.31 -4.12 17.63
N ILE A 70 10.26 -3.18 17.66
CA ILE A 70 11.49 -3.23 16.86
C ILE A 70 12.26 -4.53 17.16
N LYS A 71 12.49 -4.84 18.44
CA LYS A 71 13.20 -6.06 18.86
C LYS A 71 12.50 -7.33 18.39
N ARG A 72 11.17 -7.39 18.49
CA ARG A 72 10.38 -8.56 18.05
C ARG A 72 10.42 -8.77 16.54
N ILE A 73 10.20 -7.71 15.75
CA ILE A 73 10.28 -7.77 14.28
C ILE A 73 11.69 -8.19 13.85
N THR A 74 12.72 -7.57 14.43
CA THR A 74 14.12 -7.90 14.12
C THR A 74 14.42 -9.37 14.41
N SER A 75 13.99 -9.87 15.58
CA SER A 75 14.18 -11.27 15.97
C SER A 75 13.48 -12.25 15.03
N LEU A 76 12.24 -11.95 14.65
CA LEU A 76 11.47 -12.75 13.70
C LEU A 76 12.15 -12.79 12.33
N LEU A 77 12.57 -11.64 11.82
CA LEU A 77 13.18 -11.53 10.49
C LEU A 77 14.54 -12.24 10.43
N GLN A 78 15.43 -12.02 11.40
CA GLN A 78 16.78 -12.60 11.40
C GLN A 78 16.77 -14.15 11.50
N ASN A 79 15.70 -14.75 12.01
CA ASN A 79 15.58 -16.21 12.09
C ASN A 79 15.51 -16.91 10.73
N LYS A 80 15.03 -16.21 9.69
CA LYS A 80 14.79 -16.79 8.36
C LYS A 80 15.44 -16.01 7.22
N TYR A 81 15.90 -14.78 7.47
CA TYR A 81 16.34 -13.85 6.45
C TYR A 81 17.61 -13.12 6.88
N ILE A 82 18.40 -12.67 5.89
CA ILE A 82 19.52 -11.76 6.13
C ILE A 82 18.97 -10.34 6.12
N ILE A 83 19.06 -9.65 7.26
CA ILE A 83 18.74 -8.21 7.35
C ILE A 83 19.85 -7.43 6.65
N LYS A 84 19.48 -6.70 5.60
CA LYS A 84 20.39 -5.87 4.79
C LYS A 84 20.38 -4.41 5.21
N ASP A 85 19.26 -3.94 5.75
CA ASP A 85 19.10 -2.62 6.34
C ASP A 85 18.05 -2.69 7.46
N GLN A 86 18.30 -1.93 8.52
CA GLN A 86 17.37 -1.68 9.60
C GLN A 86 17.57 -0.23 10.03
N SER A 87 16.51 0.58 9.94
CA SER A 87 16.59 1.99 10.31
C SER A 87 15.26 2.53 10.82
N THR A 88 15.34 3.55 11.68
CA THR A 88 14.21 4.38 12.05
C THR A 88 14.28 5.66 11.22
N LYS A 89 13.37 5.79 10.26
CA LYS A 89 13.18 6.97 9.42
C LYS A 89 12.11 7.87 10.05
N PHE A 90 12.00 9.11 9.57
CA PHE A 90 10.97 10.03 10.04
C PHE A 90 9.57 9.43 9.85
N ASN A 91 8.91 9.11 10.96
CA ASN A 91 7.62 8.42 11.04
C ASN A 91 7.55 7.01 10.43
N THR A 92 8.67 6.29 10.32
CA THR A 92 8.68 4.93 9.72
C THR A 92 9.78 4.06 10.31
N LEU A 93 9.41 2.91 10.86
CA LEU A 93 10.35 1.83 11.17
C LEU A 93 10.57 1.00 9.91
N PHE A 94 11.82 0.68 9.59
CA PHE A 94 12.17 0.10 8.31
C PHE A 94 13.11 -1.09 8.48
N TRP A 95 12.81 -2.17 7.74
CA TRP A 95 13.70 -3.29 7.51
C TRP A 95 13.74 -3.62 6.01
N ALA A 96 14.92 -3.98 5.51
CA ALA A 96 15.09 -4.62 4.22
C ALA A 96 15.74 -5.99 4.43
N VAL A 97 15.10 -7.06 3.94
CA VAL A 97 15.55 -8.44 4.16
C VAL A 97 15.75 -9.20 2.85
N SER A 98 16.71 -10.12 2.87
CA SER A 98 17.08 -10.96 1.74
C SER A 98 16.83 -12.43 2.10
N TYR A 99 16.11 -13.16 1.26
CA TYR A 99 15.89 -14.61 1.40
C TYR A 99 16.90 -15.46 0.62
N ALA A 100 17.51 -14.91 -0.43
CA ALA A 100 18.67 -15.51 -1.10
C ALA A 100 19.57 -14.44 -1.71
N GLU A 101 20.85 -14.75 -1.92
CA GLU A 101 21.80 -13.83 -2.53
C GLU A 101 21.39 -13.47 -3.97
N GLY A 102 21.52 -12.19 -4.33
CA GLY A 102 21.17 -11.70 -5.68
C GLY A 102 19.67 -11.66 -5.97
N THR A 103 18.80 -11.92 -4.99
CA THR A 103 17.34 -11.80 -5.13
C THR A 103 16.82 -10.42 -4.72
N ARG A 104 15.60 -10.09 -5.16
CA ARG A 104 14.90 -8.88 -4.74
C ARG A 104 14.65 -8.93 -3.22
N GLN A 105 15.05 -7.87 -2.52
CA GLN A 105 14.78 -7.72 -1.09
C GLN A 105 13.28 -7.51 -0.83
N ILE A 106 12.81 -7.96 0.34
CA ILE A 106 11.49 -7.60 0.87
C ILE A 106 11.69 -6.45 1.84
N LYS A 107 10.94 -5.36 1.67
CA LYS A 107 10.88 -4.31 2.68
C LYS A 107 9.71 -4.56 3.61
N VAL A 108 9.95 -4.34 4.90
CA VAL A 108 8.93 -4.29 5.94
C VAL A 108 8.93 -2.88 6.49
N GLU A 109 7.83 -2.16 6.29
CA GLU A 109 7.69 -0.77 6.71
C GLU A 109 6.54 -0.64 7.70
N ILE A 110 6.80 0.01 8.84
CA ILE A 110 5.78 0.30 9.86
C ILE A 110 5.69 1.82 10.01
N SER A 111 4.58 2.39 9.59
CA SER A 111 4.26 3.79 9.80
C SER A 111 3.95 4.06 11.27
N THR A 112 4.63 5.03 11.86
CA THR A 112 4.40 5.48 13.25
C THR A 112 3.57 6.76 13.32
N ARG A 113 2.94 7.17 12.20
CA ARG A 113 2.05 8.33 12.16
C ARG A 113 0.74 8.01 12.87
N ASP A 114 0.16 8.99 13.57
CA ASP A 114 -1.23 8.86 14.04
C ASP A 114 -2.18 8.84 12.83
N GLN A 115 -2.96 7.78 12.71
CA GLN A 115 -3.95 7.58 11.64
C GLN A 115 -5.35 7.43 12.27
N PRO A 116 -5.93 8.50 12.83
CA PRO A 116 -7.17 8.45 13.59
C PRO A 116 -8.41 8.05 12.77
N PHE A 117 -8.33 8.12 11.44
CA PHE A 117 -9.42 7.78 10.54
C PHE A 117 -9.23 6.45 9.81
N ASN A 118 -8.14 5.72 10.11
CA ASN A 118 -7.93 4.38 9.56
C ASN A 118 -8.66 3.36 10.43
N ASP A 119 -9.50 2.57 9.79
CA ASP A 119 -10.22 1.44 10.34
C ASP A 119 -9.62 0.12 9.86
N TYR A 120 -9.82 -0.92 10.67
CA TYR A 120 -9.27 -2.24 10.41
C TYR A 120 -10.29 -3.34 10.70
N ASP A 121 -10.38 -4.28 9.77
CA ASP A 121 -11.15 -5.52 9.93
C ASP A 121 -10.22 -6.66 10.37
N MET A 122 -10.80 -7.70 10.96
CA MET A 122 -10.09 -8.90 11.36
C MET A 122 -10.37 -10.02 10.36
N GLU A 123 -9.44 -10.26 9.45
CA GLU A 123 -9.62 -11.17 8.32
C GLU A 123 -8.85 -12.49 8.49
N PRO A 124 -9.49 -13.66 8.29
CA PRO A 124 -8.79 -14.93 8.33
C PRO A 124 -7.84 -15.09 7.13
N PHE A 125 -6.60 -15.53 7.39
CA PHE A 125 -5.60 -15.75 6.35
C PHE A 125 -4.66 -16.89 6.74
N TYR A 126 -4.69 -18.00 6.00
CA TYR A 126 -3.86 -19.21 6.24
C TYR A 126 -3.69 -19.60 7.72
N GLY A 127 -4.79 -19.65 8.47
CA GLY A 127 -4.80 -20.11 9.87
C GLY A 127 -4.41 -19.06 10.92
N VAL A 128 -4.21 -17.80 10.54
CA VAL A 128 -4.13 -16.66 11.47
C VAL A 128 -5.22 -15.64 11.16
N THR A 129 -5.42 -14.68 12.05
CA THR A 129 -6.30 -13.52 11.80
C THR A 129 -5.45 -12.27 11.63
N ILE A 130 -5.61 -11.61 10.49
CA ILE A 130 -4.89 -10.40 10.09
C ILE A 130 -5.74 -9.19 10.43
N LYS A 131 -5.16 -8.20 11.13
CA LYS A 131 -5.75 -6.88 11.29
C LYS A 131 -5.53 -6.09 9.99
N LEU A 132 -6.50 -6.11 9.09
CA LEU A 132 -6.41 -5.60 7.73
C LEU A 132 -7.06 -4.22 7.61
N SER A 133 -6.37 -3.26 6.98
CA SER A 133 -6.94 -1.95 6.68
C SER A 133 -8.17 -2.10 5.77
N GLN A 134 -9.24 -1.39 6.12
CA GLN A 134 -10.47 -1.42 5.31
C GLN A 134 -10.22 -0.91 3.89
N ILE A 135 -10.92 -1.51 2.93
CA ILE A 135 -10.78 -1.17 1.51
C ILE A 135 -10.96 0.33 1.26
N ARG A 136 -11.92 0.96 1.96
CA ARG A 136 -12.22 2.39 1.83
C ARG A 136 -11.06 3.31 2.20
N ASP A 137 -10.21 2.86 3.12
CA ASP A 137 -9.05 3.61 3.59
C ASP A 137 -7.86 3.40 2.65
N ILE A 138 -7.70 2.18 2.15
CA ILE A 138 -6.73 1.87 1.09
C ILE A 138 -6.99 2.74 -0.13
N ILE A 139 -8.25 2.86 -0.57
CA ILE A 139 -8.62 3.70 -1.73
C ILE A 139 -8.27 5.17 -1.46
N ALA A 140 -8.68 5.72 -0.31
CA ALA A 140 -8.37 7.10 0.05
C ALA A 140 -6.86 7.38 0.11
N HIS A 141 -6.07 6.48 0.69
CA HIS A 141 -4.62 6.60 0.71
C HIS A 141 -3.97 6.50 -0.67
N LYS A 142 -4.50 5.64 -1.56
CA LYS A 142 -4.01 5.51 -2.93
C LYS A 142 -4.26 6.77 -3.75
N MET A 143 -5.47 7.30 -3.66
CA MET A 143 -5.85 8.53 -4.35
C MET A 143 -5.00 9.72 -3.89
N THR A 144 -4.85 9.90 -2.57
CA THR A 144 -4.05 11.02 -2.03
C THR A 144 -2.57 10.90 -2.40
N ALA A 145 -2.04 9.67 -2.51
CA ALA A 145 -0.65 9.45 -2.88
C ALA A 145 -0.30 9.86 -4.33
N ILE A 146 -1.29 9.98 -5.23
CA ILE A 146 -1.05 10.40 -6.62
C ILE A 146 -0.48 11.83 -6.66
N SER A 147 -1.07 12.75 -5.89
CA SER A 147 -0.71 14.17 -5.92
C SER A 147 0.20 14.64 -4.77
N ASP A 148 0.35 13.84 -3.70
CA ASP A 148 1.09 14.23 -2.49
C ASP A 148 2.60 13.90 -2.54
N ARG A 149 3.01 12.98 -3.41
CA ARG A 149 4.42 12.55 -3.47
C ARG A 149 5.26 13.53 -4.27
N LYS A 150 6.49 13.79 -3.78
CA LYS A 150 7.54 14.51 -4.53
C LYS A 150 7.84 13.90 -5.91
N SER A 151 7.64 12.59 -6.03
CA SER A 151 7.76 11.84 -7.29
C SER A 151 6.56 10.90 -7.40
N LEU A 152 5.89 10.96 -8.55
CA LEU A 152 4.76 10.10 -8.87
C LEU A 152 5.19 8.64 -8.88
N ALA A 153 4.44 7.79 -8.17
CA ALA A 153 4.58 6.36 -8.31
C ALA A 153 3.43 5.84 -9.17
N ASN A 154 3.73 5.40 -10.40
CA ASN A 154 2.72 4.97 -11.38
C ASN A 154 1.82 3.83 -10.88
N ARG A 155 2.30 3.01 -9.95
CA ARG A 155 1.49 1.98 -9.29
C ARG A 155 0.26 2.54 -8.56
N ASP A 156 0.30 3.77 -8.05
CA ASP A 156 -0.86 4.37 -7.38
C ASP A 156 -1.92 4.86 -8.39
N LEU A 157 -1.53 5.21 -9.62
CA LEU A 157 -2.48 5.43 -10.73
C LEU A 157 -3.20 4.14 -11.09
N PHE A 158 -2.44 3.04 -11.25
CA PHE A 158 -2.98 1.72 -11.56
C PHE A 158 -3.95 1.24 -10.47
N ASP A 159 -3.54 1.31 -9.21
CA ASP A 159 -4.37 0.88 -8.07
C ASP A 159 -5.65 1.71 -7.97
N THR A 160 -5.54 3.03 -8.13
CA THR A 160 -6.71 3.92 -8.08
C THR A 160 -7.67 3.62 -9.22
N HIS A 161 -7.18 3.42 -10.44
CA HIS A 161 -8.01 2.97 -11.56
C HIS A 161 -8.73 1.65 -11.23
N PHE A 162 -7.99 0.65 -10.73
CA PHE A 162 -8.55 -0.65 -10.37
C PHE A 162 -9.70 -0.50 -9.38
N PHE A 163 -9.49 0.24 -8.28
CA PHE A 163 -10.54 0.39 -7.28
C PHE A 163 -11.74 1.18 -7.78
N LEU A 164 -11.52 2.28 -8.50
CA LEU A 164 -12.61 3.09 -9.04
C LEU A 164 -13.36 2.38 -10.18
N SER A 165 -12.75 1.43 -10.88
CA SER A 165 -13.45 0.59 -11.86
C SER A 165 -14.13 -0.64 -11.26
N SER A 166 -13.94 -0.90 -9.97
CA SER A 166 -14.48 -2.07 -9.26
C SER A 166 -15.78 -1.78 -8.50
N LYS A 167 -16.32 -2.80 -7.83
CA LYS A 167 -17.45 -2.69 -6.90
C LYS A 167 -17.17 -1.78 -5.69
N TYR A 168 -15.91 -1.47 -5.39
CA TYR A 168 -15.51 -0.64 -4.25
C TYR A 168 -15.53 0.86 -4.55
N ALA A 169 -15.94 1.27 -5.75
CA ALA A 169 -15.82 2.65 -6.23
C ALA A 169 -16.59 3.69 -5.40
N THR A 170 -17.58 3.27 -4.60
CA THR A 170 -18.37 4.13 -3.70
C THR A 170 -17.89 4.07 -2.25
N ASP A 171 -17.00 3.15 -1.92
CA ASP A 171 -16.52 2.93 -0.56
C ASP A 171 -15.24 3.72 -0.37
N ILE A 172 -15.33 5.04 -0.24
CA ILE A 172 -14.16 5.93 -0.09
C ILE A 172 -14.25 6.65 1.24
N ASN A 173 -13.22 6.50 2.07
CA ASN A 173 -13.13 7.23 3.33
C ASN A 173 -12.62 8.66 3.08
N TYR A 174 -13.55 9.61 2.94
CA TYR A 174 -13.24 11.02 2.68
C TYR A 174 -12.62 11.74 3.89
N GLU A 175 -12.74 11.23 5.12
CA GLU A 175 -12.08 11.83 6.28
C GLU A 175 -10.55 11.71 6.17
N ILE A 176 -10.04 10.59 5.64
CA ILE A 176 -8.61 10.43 5.32
C ILE A 176 -8.17 11.45 4.25
N ILE A 177 -8.98 11.66 3.22
CA ILE A 177 -8.67 12.63 2.15
C ILE A 177 -8.59 14.04 2.75
N LYS A 178 -9.59 14.42 3.55
CA LYS A 178 -9.64 15.71 4.24
C LYS A 178 -8.46 15.89 5.19
N GLN A 179 -8.13 14.87 5.98
CA GLN A 179 -7.00 14.92 6.91
C GLN A 179 -5.67 15.17 6.19
N LYS A 180 -5.42 14.47 5.08
CA LYS A 180 -4.13 14.52 4.39
C LYS A 180 -3.98 15.74 3.49
N THR A 181 -5.08 16.22 2.92
CA THR A 181 -5.04 17.26 1.88
C THR A 181 -5.65 18.59 2.31
N GLY A 182 -6.43 18.61 3.39
CA GLY A 182 -7.24 19.76 3.81
C GLY A 182 -8.44 20.04 2.90
N LYS A 183 -8.70 19.20 1.89
CA LYS A 183 -9.68 19.47 0.83
C LYS A 183 -10.99 18.74 1.07
N THR A 184 -12.08 19.35 0.64
CA THR A 184 -13.35 18.64 0.43
C THR A 184 -13.20 17.68 -0.75
N PRO A 185 -14.07 16.66 -0.86
CA PRO A 185 -14.02 15.71 -1.97
C PRO A 185 -14.03 16.38 -3.34
N ASP A 186 -14.86 17.40 -3.56
CA ASP A 186 -15.01 18.05 -4.87
C ASP A 186 -13.72 18.76 -5.31
N ILE A 187 -13.12 19.52 -4.38
CA ILE A 187 -11.83 20.20 -4.62
C ILE A 187 -10.74 19.15 -4.86
N PHE A 188 -10.72 18.08 -4.07
CA PHE A 188 -9.74 17.02 -4.22
C PHE A 188 -9.82 16.33 -5.60
N TYR A 189 -11.02 16.00 -6.07
CA TYR A 189 -11.21 15.38 -7.37
C TYR A 189 -10.83 16.32 -8.53
N MET A 190 -11.20 17.60 -8.45
CA MET A 190 -10.80 18.60 -9.45
C MET A 190 -9.27 18.75 -9.52
N ASP A 191 -8.60 18.79 -8.37
CA ASP A 191 -7.14 18.84 -8.31
C ASP A 191 -6.50 17.57 -8.86
N LEU A 192 -7.08 16.40 -8.56
CA LEU A 192 -6.61 15.13 -9.11
C LEU A 192 -6.76 15.09 -10.64
N LEU A 193 -7.87 15.57 -11.20
CA LEU A 193 -8.04 15.71 -12.65
C LEU A 193 -6.98 16.62 -13.26
N ASN A 194 -6.72 17.77 -12.64
CA ASN A 194 -5.70 18.70 -13.12
C ASN A 194 -4.30 18.10 -13.04
N PHE A 195 -4.01 17.32 -11.99
CA PHE A 195 -2.75 16.59 -11.88
C PHE A 195 -2.61 15.56 -13.00
N LEU A 196 -3.63 14.74 -13.25
CA LEU A 196 -3.61 13.69 -14.29
C LEU A 196 -3.35 14.27 -15.70
N LYS A 197 -3.90 15.45 -16.02
CA LYS A 197 -3.69 16.13 -17.31
C LYS A 197 -2.21 16.48 -17.58
N ASN A 198 -1.41 16.60 -16.53
CA ASN A 198 0.00 17.00 -16.63
C ASN A 198 0.97 15.79 -16.65
N ILE A 199 0.47 14.55 -16.59
CA ILE A 199 1.30 13.35 -16.60
C ILE A 199 1.61 12.95 -18.05
N ASP A 200 2.90 12.78 -18.37
CA ASP A 200 3.34 12.23 -19.67
C ASP A 200 3.24 10.69 -19.66
N ASN A 201 2.68 10.12 -20.75
CA ASN A 201 2.53 8.69 -20.95
C ASN A 201 3.88 7.93 -21.03
N LYS A 202 4.98 8.61 -21.40
CA LYS A 202 6.27 7.96 -21.69
C LYS A 202 6.79 7.08 -20.56
N ASN A 203 6.58 7.52 -19.32
CA ASN A 203 7.19 6.93 -18.13
C ASN A 203 6.18 6.18 -17.24
N LEU A 204 4.97 5.88 -17.74
CA LEU A 204 3.92 5.21 -16.93
C LEU A 204 4.30 3.79 -16.49
N LEU A 205 5.27 3.15 -17.16
CA LEU A 205 5.76 1.84 -16.75
C LEU A 205 6.88 1.92 -15.70
N ASP A 206 7.41 3.10 -15.38
CA ASP A 206 8.52 3.21 -14.43
C ASP A 206 8.07 2.72 -13.05
N GLY A 207 8.77 1.69 -12.55
CA GLY A 207 8.45 0.99 -11.30
C GLY A 207 7.16 0.14 -11.31
N LEU A 208 6.29 0.29 -12.32
CA LEU A 208 5.05 -0.50 -12.46
C LEU A 208 5.24 -1.69 -13.40
N GLY A 209 5.99 -1.54 -14.50
CA GLY A 209 6.10 -2.52 -15.57
C GLY A 209 6.62 -3.88 -15.11
N GLU A 210 7.52 -3.93 -14.12
CA GLU A 210 8.01 -5.19 -13.54
C GLU A 210 6.97 -5.93 -12.68
N LEU A 211 5.85 -5.28 -12.36
CA LEU A 211 4.80 -5.78 -11.47
C LEU A 211 3.54 -6.25 -12.21
N ILE A 212 3.50 -6.11 -13.54
CA ILE A 212 2.34 -6.39 -14.39
C ILE A 212 2.72 -7.17 -15.64
N ASP A 213 1.75 -7.87 -16.24
CA ASP A 213 1.96 -8.66 -17.46
C ASP A 213 2.03 -7.78 -18.73
N GLU A 214 2.38 -8.38 -19.87
CA GLU A 214 2.50 -7.65 -21.15
C GLU A 214 1.19 -7.03 -21.65
N LYS A 215 0.06 -7.69 -21.40
CA LYS A 215 -1.27 -7.17 -21.77
C LYS A 215 -1.58 -5.92 -20.96
N GLN A 216 -1.30 -5.95 -19.66
CA GLN A 216 -1.44 -4.82 -18.76
C GLN A 216 -0.48 -3.71 -19.12
N LYS A 217 0.78 -4.00 -19.47
CA LYS A 217 1.74 -2.97 -19.94
C LYS A 217 1.22 -2.23 -21.17
N TYR A 218 0.69 -2.97 -22.14
CA TYR A 218 0.07 -2.38 -23.31
C TYR A 218 -1.09 -1.47 -22.92
N TRP A 219 -2.01 -1.96 -22.07
CA TRP A 219 -3.14 -1.15 -21.61
C TRP A 219 -2.70 0.09 -20.83
N VAL A 220 -1.71 -0.02 -19.93
CA VAL A 220 -1.18 1.10 -19.14
C VAL A 220 -0.69 2.23 -20.05
N LYS A 221 0.06 1.90 -21.10
CA LYS A 221 0.59 2.89 -22.04
C LYS A 221 -0.48 3.61 -22.87
N ASN A 222 -1.58 2.92 -23.17
CA ASN A 222 -2.55 3.39 -24.15
C ASN A 222 -3.85 3.92 -23.54
N SER A 223 -4.19 3.51 -22.31
CA SER A 223 -5.56 3.67 -21.78
C SER A 223 -5.64 4.09 -20.32
N LEU A 224 -4.65 3.79 -19.47
CA LEU A 224 -4.72 4.04 -18.02
C LEU A 224 -5.13 5.47 -17.68
N LEU A 225 -4.42 6.49 -18.19
CA LEU A 225 -4.73 7.88 -17.84
C LEU A 225 -6.11 8.30 -18.34
N LYS A 226 -6.46 7.94 -19.59
CA LYS A 226 -7.77 8.27 -20.18
C LYS A 226 -8.91 7.67 -19.38
N GLU A 227 -8.82 6.38 -19.04
CA GLU A 227 -9.85 5.70 -18.27
C GLU A 227 -9.92 6.22 -16.83
N LEU A 228 -8.76 6.45 -16.18
CA LEU A 228 -8.72 7.00 -14.83
C LEU A 228 -9.34 8.40 -14.78
N THR A 229 -9.06 9.27 -15.76
CA THR A 229 -9.71 10.58 -15.89
C THR A 229 -11.23 10.45 -15.93
N GLY A 230 -11.78 9.58 -16.80
CA GLY A 230 -13.23 9.36 -16.88
C GLY A 230 -13.83 8.79 -15.58
N LEU A 231 -13.10 7.92 -14.87
CA LEU A 231 -13.53 7.41 -13.57
C LEU A 231 -13.57 8.51 -12.50
N ILE A 232 -12.63 9.45 -12.53
CA ILE A 232 -12.64 10.61 -11.62
C ILE A 232 -13.78 11.58 -11.97
N GLU A 233 -14.01 11.85 -13.26
CA GLU A 233 -15.15 12.66 -13.71
C GLU A 233 -16.47 12.07 -13.22
N ARG A 234 -16.64 10.74 -13.34
CA ARG A 234 -17.81 10.04 -12.78
C ARG A 234 -17.97 10.25 -11.27
N GLN A 235 -16.90 10.28 -10.49
CA GLN A 235 -16.98 10.52 -9.04
C GLN A 235 -17.45 11.94 -8.70
N ILE A 236 -17.09 12.92 -9.53
CA ILE A 236 -17.60 14.30 -9.41
C ILE A 236 -19.09 14.32 -9.73
N ASP A 237 -19.49 13.70 -10.84
CA ASP A 237 -20.89 13.66 -11.27
C ASP A 237 -21.79 13.02 -10.22
N LEU A 238 -21.41 11.85 -9.67
CA LEU A 238 -22.20 11.15 -8.64
C LEU A 238 -22.52 12.01 -7.41
N LYS A 239 -21.66 12.98 -7.07
CA LYS A 239 -21.87 13.92 -5.96
C LYS A 239 -22.80 15.08 -6.30
N THR A 240 -22.99 15.38 -7.58
CA THR A 240 -23.96 16.41 -8.00
C THR A 240 -25.42 15.94 -7.91
N TRP A 241 -25.64 14.62 -7.85
CA TRP A 241 -26.97 13.99 -7.73
C TRP A 241 -27.38 13.65 -6.29
N SER A 242 -26.47 13.80 -5.32
CA SER A 242 -26.69 13.52 -3.89
C SER A 242 -26.98 14.78 -3.10
#